data_AF-A0A2V5TM32-F1
#
_entry.id   AF-A0A2V5TM32-F1
#
_cell.length_a   1.000
_cell.length_b   1.000
_cell.length_c   1.000
_cell.angle_alpha   90.00
_cell.angle_beta   90.00
_cell.angle_gamma   90.00
#
_symmetry.space_group_name_H-M   'P 1'
#
loop_
_entity.id
_entity.type
_entity.pdbx_description
1 polymer ?
#
loop_
_entity_poly.entity_id
_entity_poly.type
_entity_poly.pdbx_seq_one_letter_code
_entity_poly.pdbx_strand_id
1 'polypeptide(L)'
;DPKMVEMQVYNSLPHLALPVVVDLKKVLLALRWLIDEMERRYKIFARAGVRNIASFNARPRKKKGIDLDSEEEDLSPAKRVAVDRVAEIKVPREDELVIPDKIPYIVVIIDELADLMQ
;
A
#
# COMPACT_ATOMS: atom_id res chain seq x y z
N ASP A 1 16.79 -16.92 -5.48
CA ASP A 1 17.90 -17.85 -5.24
C ASP A 1 17.85 -18.94 -6.31
N PRO A 2 18.43 -18.67 -7.49
CA PRO A 2 18.45 -19.61 -8.59
C PRO A 2 19.27 -20.87 -8.26
N LYS A 3 20.20 -20.79 -7.30
CA LYS A 3 21.07 -21.90 -6.90
C LYS A 3 20.48 -22.76 -5.77
N MET A 4 19.39 -22.33 -5.13
CA MET A 4 18.73 -23.00 -4.01
C MET A 4 19.62 -23.26 -2.79
N VAL A 5 20.69 -22.49 -2.58
CA VAL A 5 21.64 -22.74 -1.47
C VAL A 5 21.52 -21.68 -0.38
N GLU A 6 21.59 -20.41 -0.77
CA GLU A 6 21.82 -19.32 0.17
C GLU A 6 20.55 -18.91 0.94
N MET A 7 19.39 -18.93 0.27
CA MET A 7 18.18 -18.32 0.83
C MET A 7 17.12 -19.31 1.32
N GLN A 8 17.28 -20.61 1.05
CA GLN A 8 16.28 -21.63 1.43
C GLN A 8 16.00 -21.67 2.94
N VAL A 9 17.00 -21.35 3.77
CA VAL A 9 16.88 -21.28 5.23
C VAL A 9 15.84 -20.27 5.72
N TYR A 10 15.49 -19.28 4.91
CA TYR A 10 14.55 -18.22 5.28
C TYR A 10 13.08 -18.55 4.95
N ASN A 11 12.79 -19.67 4.29
CA ASN A 11 11.42 -20.02 3.87
C ASN A 11 10.40 -20.12 5.01
N SER A 12 10.85 -20.30 6.26
CA SER A 12 9.96 -20.37 7.43
C SER A 12 9.59 -19.00 8.01
N LEU A 13 10.11 -17.89 7.47
CA LEU A 13 9.82 -16.56 8.01
C LEU A 13 8.42 -16.08 7.62
N PRO A 14 7.60 -15.59 8.58
CA PRO A 14 6.25 -15.08 8.30
C PRO A 14 6.25 -13.75 7.53
N HIS A 15 7.43 -13.12 7.38
CA HIS A 15 7.60 -11.85 6.69
C HIS A 15 7.70 -12.00 5.17
N LEU A 16 7.90 -13.22 4.67
CA LEU A 16 7.99 -13.48 3.24
C LEU A 16 6.63 -13.27 2.58
N ALA A 17 6.56 -12.31 1.66
CA ALA A 17 5.38 -12.11 0.83
C ALA A 17 5.16 -13.28 -0.15
N LEU A 18 6.26 -13.90 -0.57
CA LEU A 18 6.33 -15.01 -1.52
C LEU A 18 7.41 -15.98 -1.02
N PRO A 19 7.27 -17.30 -1.26
CA PRO A 19 8.34 -18.25 -0.98
C PRO A 19 9.59 -17.88 -1.79
N VAL A 20 10.76 -18.35 -1.35
CA VAL A 20 12.04 -18.09 -2.03
C VAL A 20 11.93 -18.54 -3.49
N VAL A 21 12.01 -17.57 -4.40
CA VAL A 21 11.83 -17.80 -5.82
C VAL A 21 13.11 -18.39 -6.40
N VAL A 22 12.97 -19.55 -7.04
CA VAL A 22 14.05 -20.25 -7.72
C VAL A 22 13.93 -20.14 -9.24
N ASP A 23 12.71 -20.28 -9.77
CA ASP A 23 12.45 -20.25 -11.21
C ASP A 23 12.51 -18.81 -11.77
N LEU A 24 13.37 -18.60 -12.78
CA LEU A 24 13.54 -17.33 -13.49
C LEU A 24 12.21 -16.76 -14.01
N LYS A 25 11.30 -17.61 -14.51
CA LYS A 25 10.00 -17.16 -15.02
C LYS A 25 9.12 -16.58 -13.91
N LYS A 26 9.21 -17.12 -12.70
CA LYS A 26 8.49 -16.62 -11.53
C LYS A 26 9.08 -15.32 -11.01
N VAL A 27 10.38 -15.08 -11.21
CA VAL A 27 11.00 -13.81 -10.84
C VAL A 27 10.38 -12.65 -11.63
N LEU A 28 10.15 -12.83 -12.94
CA LEU A 28 9.48 -11.81 -13.75
C LEU A 28 8.09 -11.46 -13.21
N LEU A 29 7.32 -12.46 -12.78
CA LEU A 29 6.00 -12.24 -12.19
C LEU A 29 6.09 -11.51 -10.84
N ALA A 30 7.05 -11.86 -10.00
CA ALA A 30 7.28 -11.20 -8.71
C ALA A 30 7.69 -9.73 -8.88
N LEU A 31 8.54 -9.43 -9.88
CA LEU A 31 8.93 -8.05 -10.20
C LEU A 31 7.76 -7.23 -10.77
N ARG A 32 6.90 -7.84 -11.61
CA ARG A 32 5.66 -7.18 -12.06
C ARG A 32 4.74 -6.85 -10.89
N TRP A 33 4.53 -7.81 -9.98
CA TRP A 33 3.76 -7.58 -8.77
C TRP A 33 4.33 -6.44 -7.91
N LEU A 34 5.67 -6.33 -7.82
CA LEU A 34 6.31 -5.23 -7.11
C LEU A 34 5.97 -3.86 -7.74
N ILE A 35 5.95 -3.78 -9.07
CA ILE A 35 5.57 -2.57 -9.80
C ILE A 35 4.09 -2.24 -9.53
N ASP A 36 3.20 -3.23 -9.61
CA ASP A 36 1.77 -3.04 -9.34
C ASP A 36 1.52 -2.55 -7.90
N GLU A 37 2.23 -3.12 -6.93
CA GLU A 37 2.15 -2.70 -5.52
C GLU A 37 2.74 -1.29 -5.32
N MET A 38 3.79 -0.93 -6.05
CA MET A 38 4.34 0.43 -6.05
C MET A 38 3.31 1.44 -6.58
N GLU A 39 2.68 1.16 -7.72
CA GLU A 39 1.63 2.00 -8.29
C GLU A 39 0.43 2.13 -7.35
N ARG A 40 0.01 1.01 -6.74
CA ARG A 40 -1.05 0.99 -5.74
C ARG A 40 -0.70 1.88 -4.54
N ARG A 41 0.53 1.80 -4.03
CA ARG A 41 1.01 2.66 -2.93
C ARG A 41 1.02 4.13 -3.33
N TYR A 42 1.42 4.47 -4.55
CA TYR A 42 1.35 5.86 -5.02
C TYR A 42 -0.07 6.40 -5.04
N LYS A 43 -1.06 5.61 -5.49
CA LYS A 43 -2.48 6.01 -5.44
C LYS A 43 -2.95 6.22 -4.00
N ILE A 44 -2.55 5.34 -3.08
CA ILE A 44 -2.86 5.45 -1.66
C ILE A 44 -2.21 6.71 -1.05
N PHE A 45 -0.95 6.98 -1.35
CA PHE A 45 -0.22 8.15 -0.87
C PHE A 45 -0.81 9.46 -1.40
N ALA A 46 -1.22 9.49 -2.67
CA ALA A 46 -1.90 10.62 -3.28
C ALA A 46 -3.25 10.92 -2.58
N ARG A 47 -4.07 9.89 -2.34
CA ARG A 47 -5.34 10.04 -1.58
C ARG A 47 -5.12 10.44 -0.13
N ALA A 48 -4.00 10.02 0.46
CA ALA A 48 -3.60 10.35 1.82
C ALA A 48 -2.91 11.71 1.97
N GLY A 49 -2.58 12.40 0.88
CA GLY A 49 -1.85 13.67 0.89
C GLY A 49 -0.39 13.57 1.35
N VAL A 50 0.24 12.40 1.26
CA VAL A 50 1.63 12.18 1.72
C VAL A 50 2.56 11.84 0.57
N ARG A 51 3.86 12.15 0.72
CA ARG A 51 4.87 11.93 -0.32
C ARG A 51 5.64 10.61 -0.20
N ASN A 52 5.74 10.07 1.01
CA ASN A 52 6.54 8.87 1.28
C ASN A 52 5.90 8.00 2.37
N ILE A 53 6.39 6.76 2.46
CA ILE A 53 5.90 5.75 3.41
C ILE A 53 6.15 6.14 4.88
N ALA A 54 7.23 6.87 5.19
CA ALA A 54 7.52 7.30 6.55
C ALA A 54 6.45 8.29 7.04
N SER A 55 6.12 9.30 6.22
CA SER A 55 5.02 10.22 6.47
C SER A 55 3.68 9.50 6.51
N PHE A 56 3.44 8.54 5.62
CA PHE A 56 2.21 7.73 5.63
C PHE A 56 2.00 7.00 6.96
N ASN A 57 3.07 6.35 7.47
CA ASN A 57 3.04 5.55 8.69
C ASN A 57 3.10 6.37 9.99
N ALA A 58 3.51 7.64 9.91
CA ALA A 58 3.50 8.59 11.02
C ALA A 58 2.13 9.24 11.26
N ARG A 59 1.18 9.07 10.34
CA ARG A 59 -0.19 9.58 10.51
C ARG A 59 -0.85 8.95 11.75
N PRO A 60 -1.69 9.72 12.48
CA PRO A 60 -2.42 9.19 13.62
C PRO A 60 -3.30 8.02 13.18
N ARG A 61 -3.34 6.96 14.01
CA ARG A 61 -4.20 5.81 13.76
C ARG A 61 -5.66 6.28 13.87
N LYS A 62 -6.46 6.06 12.84
CA LYS A 62 -7.91 6.12 12.99
C LYS A 62 -8.30 4.98 13.93
N LYS A 63 -8.79 5.31 15.14
CA LYS A 63 -9.31 4.28 16.04
C LYS A 63 -10.47 3.60 15.31
N LYS A 64 -10.35 2.29 15.05
CA LYS A 64 -11.48 1.48 14.58
C LYS A 64 -12.47 1.32 15.72
N GLY A 65 -13.36 2.30 15.87
CA GLY A 65 -14.46 2.30 16.83
C GLY A 65 -14.76 3.72 17.29
N ILE A 66 -15.90 4.24 16.84
CA ILE A 66 -16.48 5.56 17.15
C ILE A 66 -15.73 6.65 16.35
N ASP A 67 -16.21 7.22 15.23
CA ASP A 67 -17.53 7.77 14.84
C ASP A 67 -17.71 7.60 13.30
N LEU A 68 -18.83 7.12 12.75
CA LEU A 68 -20.01 7.91 12.36
C LEU A 68 -19.66 9.34 11.93
N ASP A 69 -19.73 9.61 10.62
CA ASP A 69 -19.98 10.94 10.05
C ASP A 69 -19.37 12.14 10.80
N SER A 70 -18.04 12.24 10.82
CA SER A 70 -17.39 13.52 11.07
C SER A 70 -16.64 13.92 9.82
N GLU A 71 -17.36 14.67 8.99
CA GLU A 71 -16.78 15.79 8.26
C GLU A 71 -15.91 16.66 9.19
N GLU A 72 -15.09 17.51 8.57
CA GLU A 72 -14.10 18.44 9.15
C GLU A 72 -12.72 17.78 9.33
N GLU A 73 -11.63 18.30 8.77
CA GLU A 73 -11.22 19.69 8.55
C GLU A 73 -10.50 19.80 7.18
N ASP A 74 -10.74 20.79 6.34
CA ASP A 74 -10.11 22.10 6.52
C ASP A 74 -10.83 23.19 5.69
N LEU A 75 -11.85 23.85 6.24
CA LEU A 75 -12.45 25.06 5.64
C LEU A 75 -12.91 26.04 6.72
N SER A 76 -12.26 27.20 6.71
CA SER A 76 -12.46 28.42 7.53
C SER A 76 -13.91 28.76 7.94
N PRO A 77 -14.12 29.41 9.10
CA PRO A 77 -15.44 29.63 9.72
C PRO A 77 -16.40 30.58 9.00
N ALA A 78 -16.06 31.09 7.80
CA ALA A 78 -16.84 32.12 7.10
C ALA A 78 -17.98 31.61 6.20
N LYS A 79 -18.18 30.30 6.06
CA LYS A 79 -19.11 29.72 5.06
C LYS A 79 -20.28 28.91 5.65
N ARG A 80 -20.67 29.22 6.89
CA ARG A 80 -21.74 28.51 7.65
C ARG A 80 -23.19 28.89 7.28
N VAL A 81 -23.42 29.65 6.21
CA VAL A 81 -24.78 30.04 5.82
C VAL A 81 -24.97 29.74 4.34
N ALA A 82 -25.88 28.83 4.05
CA ALA A 82 -26.28 28.32 2.74
C ALA A 82 -25.30 27.32 2.09
N VAL A 83 -25.57 26.02 2.24
CA VAL A 83 -26.20 25.22 1.16
C VAL A 83 -26.99 24.08 1.80
N ASP A 84 -28.28 24.06 1.48
CA ASP A 84 -29.27 23.07 1.86
C ASP A 84 -28.92 21.64 1.40
N ARG A 85 -29.25 20.71 2.29
CA ARG A 85 -29.74 19.33 2.07
C ARG A 85 -29.80 18.88 0.60
N VAL A 86 -28.74 18.22 0.17
CA VAL A 86 -28.89 17.00 -0.64
C VAL A 86 -27.98 15.97 0.00
N ALA A 87 -28.58 15.00 0.68
CA ALA A 87 -27.86 13.80 1.06
C ALA A 87 -27.43 13.13 -0.24
N GLU A 88 -26.20 13.38 -0.68
CA GLU A 88 -25.59 12.63 -1.76
C GLU A 88 -25.55 11.18 -1.30
N ILE A 89 -26.46 10.36 -1.85
CA ILE A 89 -26.32 8.91 -1.82
C ILE A 89 -25.03 8.64 -2.57
N LYS A 90 -23.91 8.59 -1.85
CA LYS A 90 -22.61 8.26 -2.40
C LYS A 90 -22.63 6.77 -2.70
N VAL A 91 -23.13 6.45 -3.89
CA VAL A 91 -23.02 5.10 -4.47
C VAL A 91 -21.54 4.74 -4.39
N PRO A 92 -21.14 3.73 -3.59
CA PRO A 92 -19.75 3.34 -3.50
C PRO A 92 -19.33 2.93 -4.91
N ARG A 93 -18.43 3.70 -5.52
CA ARG A 93 -17.81 3.30 -6.79
C ARG A 93 -16.95 2.09 -6.46
N GLU A 94 -16.98 1.06 -7.29
CA GLU A 94 -16.23 -0.19 -7.09
C GLU A 94 -14.70 0.04 -6.91
N ASP A 95 -14.21 1.24 -7.25
CA ASP A 95 -12.82 1.71 -7.09
C ASP A 95 -12.50 2.46 -5.78
N GLU A 96 -13.27 2.25 -4.70
CA GLU A 96 -12.92 2.78 -3.38
C GLU A 96 -11.67 2.06 -2.81
N LEU A 97 -10.48 2.52 -3.21
CA LEU A 97 -9.21 2.13 -2.58
C LEU A 97 -9.29 2.32 -1.06
N VAL A 98 -9.37 1.19 -0.35
CA VAL A 98 -9.29 1.14 1.11
C VAL A 98 -7.89 1.57 1.55
N ILE A 99 -7.82 2.66 2.32
CA ILE A 99 -6.56 3.19 2.84
C ILE A 99 -6.22 2.47 4.15
N PRO A 100 -5.13 1.69 4.22
CA PRO A 100 -4.72 1.02 5.45
C PRO A 100 -4.10 1.98 6.47
N ASP A 101 -4.09 1.58 7.74
CA ASP A 101 -3.51 2.38 8.83
C ASP A 101 -1.99 2.51 8.71
N LYS A 102 -1.30 1.43 8.34
CA LYS A 102 0.13 1.37 8.10
C LYS A 102 0.44 0.45 6.92
N ILE A 103 1.57 0.71 6.27
CA ILE A 103 2.08 -0.10 5.16
C ILE A 103 3.50 -0.54 5.50
N PRO A 104 3.85 -1.83 5.33
CA PRO A 104 5.21 -2.33 5.59
C PRO A 104 6.18 -1.91 4.47
N TYR A 105 7.46 -1.80 4.82
CA TYR A 105 8.52 -1.78 3.81
C TYR A 105 8.60 -3.15 3.14
N ILE A 106 8.71 -3.15 1.81
CA ILE A 106 9.03 -4.36 1.04
C ILE A 106 10.51 -4.27 0.72
N VAL A 107 11.26 -5.30 1.10
CA VAL A 107 12.68 -5.43 0.76
C VAL A 107 12.79 -6.58 -0.23
N VAL A 108 13.37 -6.30 -1.40
CA VAL A 108 13.64 -7.31 -2.42
C VAL A 108 15.12 -7.63 -2.36
N ILE A 109 15.43 -8.89 -2.06
CA ILE A 109 16.80 -9.40 -2.01
C ILE A 109 16.98 -10.31 -3.20
N ILE A 110 17.97 -9.99 -4.03
CA ILE A 110 18.38 -10.80 -5.17
C ILE A 110 19.79 -11.27 -4.84
N ASP A 111 19.94 -12.58 -4.64
CA ASP A 111 21.21 -13.21 -4.29
C ASP A 111 22.27 -12.94 -5.38
N GLU A 112 21.96 -13.31 -6.62
CA GLU A 112 22.80 -13.07 -7.79
C GLU A 112 22.00 -12.39 -8.89
N LEU A 113 22.32 -11.13 -9.21
CA LEU A 113 21.61 -10.36 -10.24
C LEU A 113 21.96 -10.84 -11.65
N ALA A 114 23.20 -11.31 -11.86
CA ALA A 114 23.67 -11.73 -13.18
C ALA A 114 22.86 -12.89 -13.75
N ASP A 115 22.43 -13.82 -12.89
CA ASP A 115 21.61 -14.97 -13.27
C ASP A 115 20.23 -14.57 -13.81
N LEU A 116 19.77 -13.34 -13.54
CA LEU A 116 18.50 -12.79 -14.06
C LEU A 116 18.64 -12.07 -15.40
N MET A 117 19.85 -11.73 -15.84
CA MET A 117 20.09 -10.94 -17.05
C MET A 117 20.46 -11.79 -18.27
N GLN A 118 20.55 -13.11 -18.11
CA GLN A 118 20.84 -14.09 -19.17
C GLN A 118 19.56 -14.52 -19.90
#